data_AF-A0A1V2CF49-F1
#
_entry.id   AF-A0A1V2CF49-F1
#
_cell.length_a   1.000
_cell.length_b   1.000
_cell.length_c   1.000
_cell.angle_alpha   90.00
_cell.angle_beta   90.00
_cell.angle_gamma   90.00
#
_symmetry.space_group_name_H-M   'P 1'
#
loop_
_entity.id
_entity.type
_entity.pdbx_description
1 polymer ?
#
loop_
_entity_poly.entity_id
_entity_poly.type
_entity_poly.pdbx_seq_one_letter_code
_entity_poly.pdbx_strand_id
1 'polypeptide(L)'
;MKEFFNLSDYTKIIISIFGIIVLFIVFYFIKNFKTIDIELKFLLIILIIGLVAGICLNREQDKNIELLKNNFYLTTGSIDQYIVTNLKGKGDTGNSIKYIYSVDNHFFVHSYGENYYVDIPNDKPDLSILYLVIYEKTNPKNSFILLNYPVNSSQDLERYKDLFKDKIPEDAIKQN
;
A
#
# COMPACT_ATOMS: atom_id res chain seq x y z
N MET A 1 -19.38 9.83 10.00
CA MET A 1 -19.72 10.15 8.60
C MET A 1 -18.59 10.92 7.89
N LYS A 2 -18.08 12.03 8.43
CA LYS A 2 -16.98 12.80 7.80
C LYS A 2 -15.72 11.98 7.48
N GLU A 3 -15.29 11.11 8.40
CA GLU A 3 -14.12 10.24 8.18
C GLU A 3 -14.28 9.22 7.04
N PHE A 4 -15.51 8.82 6.70
CA PHE A 4 -15.74 7.89 5.59
C PHE A 4 -15.56 8.57 4.23
N PHE A 5 -15.86 9.86 4.14
CA PHE A 5 -15.68 10.63 2.89
C PHE A 5 -14.21 10.92 2.59
N ASN A 6 -13.35 10.93 3.60
CA ASN A 6 -11.91 11.15 3.47
C ASN A 6 -11.12 9.89 3.06
N LEU A 7 -11.78 8.72 2.98
CA LEU A 7 -11.12 7.49 2.53
C LEU A 7 -10.94 7.48 1.02
N SER A 8 -10.00 6.67 0.53
CA SER A 8 -9.88 6.43 -0.90
C SER A 8 -11.14 5.75 -1.43
N ASP A 9 -11.51 6.03 -2.69
CA ASP A 9 -12.71 5.45 -3.31
C ASP A 9 -12.64 3.91 -3.37
N TYR A 10 -11.44 3.36 -3.53
CA TYR A 10 -11.18 1.93 -3.43
C TYR A 10 -11.56 1.37 -2.05
N THR A 11 -11.08 1.99 -0.96
CA THR A 11 -11.41 1.58 0.41
C THR A 11 -12.91 1.70 0.69
N LYS A 12 -13.59 2.75 0.17
CA LYS A 12 -15.06 2.88 0.29
C LYS A 12 -15.80 1.73 -0.38
N ILE A 13 -15.38 1.32 -1.57
CA ILE A 13 -15.97 0.18 -2.30
C ILE A 13 -15.78 -1.12 -1.50
N ILE A 14 -14.57 -1.38 -0.99
CA ILE A 14 -14.28 -2.56 -0.17
C ILE A 14 -15.17 -2.59 1.08
N ILE A 15 -15.23 -1.49 1.83
CA ILE A 15 -16.07 -1.40 3.03
C ILE A 15 -17.54 -1.67 2.70
N SER A 16 -18.03 -1.15 1.57
CA SER A 16 -19.41 -1.37 1.14
C SER A 16 -19.69 -2.84 0.82
N ILE A 17 -18.80 -3.51 0.08
CA ILE A 17 -18.90 -4.94 -0.23
C ILE A 17 -18.88 -5.77 1.06
N PHE A 18 -17.95 -5.48 1.96
CA PHE A 18 -17.83 -6.20 3.23
C PHE A 18 -19.06 -5.97 4.12
N GLY A 19 -19.63 -4.77 4.14
CA GLY A 19 -20.88 -4.48 4.83
C GLY A 19 -22.04 -5.35 4.33
N ILE A 20 -22.18 -5.52 3.02
CA ILE A 20 -23.18 -6.41 2.42
C ILE A 20 -22.95 -7.87 2.82
N ILE A 21 -21.70 -8.34 2.79
CA ILE A 21 -21.33 -9.71 3.20
C ILE A 21 -21.67 -9.95 4.67
N VAL A 22 -21.30 -9.01 5.56
CA VAL A 22 -21.61 -9.10 7.00
C VAL A 22 -23.12 -9.12 7.23
N LEU A 23 -23.91 -8.32 6.51
CA LEU A 23 -25.36 -8.37 6.58
C LEU A 23 -25.92 -9.74 6.23
N PHE A 24 -25.42 -10.38 5.16
CA PHE A 24 -25.82 -11.74 4.79
C PHE A 24 -25.42 -12.78 5.83
N ILE A 25 -24.21 -12.68 6.38
CA ILE A 25 -23.74 -13.58 7.45
C ILE A 25 -24.63 -13.45 8.69
N VAL A 26 -24.89 -12.23 9.14
CA VAL A 26 -25.73 -11.96 10.31
C VAL A 26 -27.15 -12.46 10.07
N PHE A 27 -27.73 -12.20 8.89
CA PHE A 27 -29.06 -12.71 8.53
C PHE A 27 -29.11 -14.25 8.54
N TYR A 28 -28.12 -14.91 7.93
CA TYR A 28 -28.01 -16.36 7.92
C TYR A 28 -27.88 -16.93 9.34
N PHE A 29 -27.06 -16.28 10.18
CA PHE A 29 -26.81 -16.67 11.56
C PHE A 29 -28.09 -16.56 12.41
N ILE A 30 -28.82 -15.46 12.31
CA ILE A 30 -30.08 -15.25 13.06
C ILE A 30 -31.13 -16.28 12.62
N LYS A 31 -31.30 -16.50 11.31
CA LYS A 31 -32.30 -17.41 10.77
C LYS A 31 -32.05 -18.87 11.16
N ASN A 32 -30.79 -19.28 11.24
CA ASN A 32 -30.40 -20.69 11.40
C ASN A 32 -29.65 -20.95 12.73
N PHE A 33 -29.74 -20.06 13.71
CA PHE A 33 -28.92 -20.15 14.93
C PHE A 33 -29.04 -21.49 15.67
N LYS A 34 -30.24 -22.08 15.69
CA LYS A 34 -30.53 -23.36 16.36
C LYS A 34 -30.11 -24.58 15.54
N THR A 35 -29.98 -24.43 14.23
CA THR A 35 -29.69 -25.53 13.30
C THR A 35 -28.21 -25.58 12.90
N ILE A 36 -27.47 -24.49 13.06
CA ILE A 36 -26.04 -24.42 12.77
C ILE A 36 -25.21 -25.04 13.91
N ASP A 37 -24.26 -25.89 13.54
CA ASP A 37 -23.27 -26.47 14.45
C ASP A 37 -22.32 -25.43 15.07
N ILE A 38 -21.81 -25.71 16.26
CA ILE A 38 -20.93 -24.79 17.01
C ILE A 38 -19.68 -24.41 16.20
N GLU A 39 -19.13 -25.33 15.42
CA GLU A 39 -17.93 -25.16 14.60
C GLU A 39 -18.14 -24.09 13.52
N LEU A 40 -19.27 -24.15 12.82
CA LEU A 40 -19.63 -23.16 11.81
C LEU A 40 -19.89 -21.78 12.44
N LYS A 41 -20.42 -21.72 13.67
CA LYS A 41 -20.56 -20.44 14.39
C LYS A 41 -19.20 -19.79 14.66
N PHE A 42 -18.22 -20.57 15.12
CA PHE A 42 -16.86 -20.06 15.33
C PHE A 42 -16.22 -19.59 14.02
N LEU A 43 -16.38 -20.35 12.94
CA LEU A 43 -15.84 -19.98 11.63
C LEU A 43 -16.43 -18.66 11.10
N LEU A 44 -17.74 -18.45 11.27
CA LEU A 44 -18.41 -17.19 10.89
C LEU A 44 -17.93 -16.01 11.74
N ILE A 45 -17.69 -16.21 13.03
CA ILE A 45 -17.12 -15.16 13.91
C ILE A 45 -15.71 -14.79 13.48
N ILE A 46 -14.85 -15.79 13.22
CA ILE A 46 -13.48 -15.56 12.72
C ILE A 46 -13.51 -14.81 11.40
N LEU A 47 -14.42 -15.16 10.50
CA LEU A 47 -14.60 -14.47 9.23
C LEU A 47 -14.94 -12.99 9.41
N ILE A 48 -15.88 -12.67 10.32
CA ILE A 48 -16.25 -11.27 10.62
C ILE A 48 -15.04 -10.51 11.19
N ILE A 49 -14.30 -11.11 12.12
CA ILE A 49 -13.09 -10.50 12.70
C ILE A 49 -12.06 -10.23 11.61
N GLY A 50 -11.83 -11.19 10.70
CA GLY A 50 -10.92 -11.03 9.56
C GLY A 50 -11.32 -9.89 8.63
N LEU A 51 -12.62 -9.75 8.33
CA LEU A 51 -13.12 -8.64 7.50
C LEU A 51 -12.90 -7.28 8.18
N VAL A 52 -13.18 -7.17 9.48
CA VAL A 52 -12.94 -5.94 10.25
C VAL A 52 -11.45 -5.59 10.28
N ALA A 53 -10.59 -6.57 10.54
CA ALA A 53 -9.14 -6.38 10.52
C ALA A 53 -8.66 -5.88 9.14
N GLY A 54 -9.16 -6.47 8.05
CA GLY A 54 -8.85 -6.03 6.69
C GLY A 54 -9.25 -4.57 6.42
N ILE A 55 -10.41 -4.12 6.92
CA ILE A 55 -10.84 -2.71 6.81
C ILE A 55 -9.89 -1.80 7.58
N CYS A 56 -9.49 -2.18 8.80
CA CYS A 56 -8.56 -1.39 9.60
C CYS A 56 -7.21 -1.23 8.90
N LEU A 57 -6.67 -2.30 8.32
CA LEU A 57 -5.39 -2.25 7.58
C LEU A 57 -5.47 -1.33 6.36
N ASN A 58 -6.53 -1.42 5.55
CA ASN A 58 -6.72 -0.54 4.39
C ASN A 58 -6.84 0.94 4.81
N ARG A 59 -7.55 1.21 5.91
CA ARG A 59 -7.66 2.58 6.45
C ARG A 59 -6.32 3.16 6.91
N GLU A 60 -5.50 2.33 7.56
CA GLU A 60 -4.17 2.74 7.99
C GLU A 60 -3.28 3.05 6.78
N GLN A 61 -3.35 2.23 5.73
CA GLN A 61 -2.64 2.47 4.48
C GLN A 61 -3.07 3.78 3.82
N ASP A 62 -4.38 4.03 3.68
CA ASP A 62 -4.91 5.29 3.13
C ASP A 62 -4.38 6.51 3.90
N LYS A 63 -4.38 6.44 5.23
CA LYS A 63 -3.88 7.51 6.09
C LYS A 63 -2.37 7.73 5.89
N ASN A 64 -1.59 6.65 5.81
CA ASN A 64 -0.15 6.76 5.57
C ASN A 64 0.15 7.38 4.21
N ILE A 65 -0.62 7.04 3.18
CA ILE A 65 -0.51 7.66 1.85
C ILE A 65 -0.88 9.14 1.92
N GLU A 66 -1.97 9.51 2.60
CA GLU A 66 -2.39 10.90 2.77
C GLU A 66 -1.31 11.74 3.49
N LEU A 67 -0.74 11.21 4.57
CA LEU A 67 0.33 11.87 5.31
C LEU A 67 1.59 12.05 4.45
N LEU A 68 1.96 11.02 3.68
CA LEU A 68 3.08 11.10 2.75
C LEU A 68 2.82 12.16 1.67
N LYS A 69 1.63 12.16 1.06
CA LYS A 69 1.28 13.14 0.02
C LYS A 69 1.36 14.59 0.50
N ASN A 70 0.99 14.84 1.75
CA ASN A 70 0.95 16.19 2.32
C ASN A 70 2.27 16.68 2.92
N ASN A 71 3.19 15.77 3.27
CA ASN A 71 4.41 16.10 4.01
C ASN A 71 5.58 15.17 3.64
N PHE A 72 5.95 15.13 2.36
CA PHE A 72 7.05 14.30 1.89
C PHE A 72 8.36 15.06 1.72
N TYR A 73 9.45 14.29 1.68
CA TYR A 73 10.74 14.65 1.13
C TYR A 73 11.24 13.57 0.17
N LEU A 74 12.28 13.93 -0.58
CA LEU A 74 12.90 13.10 -1.59
C LEU A 74 14.35 12.78 -1.22
N THR A 75 14.75 11.55 -1.48
CA THR A 75 16.13 11.08 -1.38
C THR A 75 16.38 10.01 -2.44
N THR A 76 17.53 9.36 -2.38
CA THR A 76 17.86 8.23 -3.25
C THR A 76 17.94 6.94 -2.44
N GLY A 77 17.60 5.83 -3.09
CA GLY A 77 17.72 4.51 -2.49
C GLY A 77 18.14 3.46 -3.51
N SER A 78 18.71 2.38 -3.01
CA SER A 78 19.11 1.20 -3.77
C SER A 78 18.14 0.05 -3.53
N ILE A 79 17.86 -0.73 -4.57
CA ILE A 79 17.01 -1.91 -4.45
C ILE A 79 17.85 -3.07 -3.92
N ASP A 80 17.46 -3.63 -2.77
CA ASP A 80 18.10 -4.80 -2.15
C ASP A 80 17.51 -6.10 -2.70
N GLN A 81 16.19 -6.14 -2.89
CA GLN A 81 15.48 -7.32 -3.40
C GLN A 81 14.34 -6.92 -4.34
N TYR A 82 14.21 -7.65 -5.44
CA TYR A 82 13.11 -7.53 -6.38
C TYR A 82 12.55 -8.90 -6.70
N ILE A 83 11.30 -9.14 -6.34
CA ILE A 83 10.62 -10.42 -6.55
C ILE A 83 9.50 -10.21 -7.55
N VAL A 84 9.60 -10.91 -8.69
CA VAL A 84 8.52 -11.02 -9.65
C VAL A 84 7.84 -12.37 -9.44
N THR A 85 6.56 -12.38 -9.13
CA THR A 85 5.81 -13.63 -9.00
C THR A 85 5.19 -13.98 -10.35
N ASN A 86 5.81 -14.93 -11.07
CA ASN A 86 5.31 -15.40 -12.37
C ASN A 86 4.10 -16.36 -12.26
N LEU A 87 3.47 -16.46 -11.09
CA LEU A 87 2.39 -17.40 -10.83
C LEU A 87 1.05 -16.75 -11.15
N LYS A 88 0.49 -17.08 -12.32
CA LYS A 88 -0.88 -16.71 -12.74
C LYS A 88 -1.96 -17.46 -11.93
N GLY A 89 -1.87 -17.50 -10.61
CA GLY A 89 -2.74 -18.26 -9.71
C GLY A 89 -3.43 -17.38 -8.66
N LYS A 90 -4.66 -17.76 -8.27
CA LYS A 90 -5.45 -17.08 -7.22
C LYS A 90 -4.75 -17.21 -5.86
N GLY A 91 -4.31 -16.07 -5.31
CA GLY A 91 -3.70 -15.98 -3.98
C GLY A 91 -2.32 -15.30 -3.95
N ASP A 92 -1.80 -14.86 -5.11
CA ASP A 92 -0.47 -14.28 -5.21
C ASP A 92 -0.40 -12.87 -4.61
N THR A 93 0.65 -12.59 -3.84
CA THR A 93 0.88 -11.30 -3.15
C THR A 93 1.38 -10.19 -4.07
N GLY A 94 1.28 -10.38 -5.39
CA GLY A 94 1.86 -9.51 -6.42
C GLY A 94 3.38 -9.51 -6.39
N ASN A 95 3.96 -8.71 -7.28
CA ASN A 95 5.38 -8.42 -7.26
C ASN A 95 5.74 -7.70 -5.94
N SER A 96 6.99 -7.80 -5.49
CA SER A 96 7.42 -7.10 -4.27
C SER A 96 8.83 -6.59 -4.36
N ILE A 97 9.11 -5.55 -3.58
CA ILE A 97 10.39 -4.88 -3.57
C ILE A 97 10.84 -4.61 -2.14
N LYS A 98 12.14 -4.73 -1.93
CA LYS A 98 12.84 -4.31 -0.71
C LYS A 98 13.98 -3.38 -1.12
N TYR A 99 14.11 -2.27 -0.42
CA TYR A 99 15.08 -1.24 -0.74
C TYR A 99 15.65 -0.60 0.51
N ILE A 100 16.79 0.06 0.33
CA ILE A 100 17.56 0.71 1.37
C ILE A 100 17.79 2.15 0.94
N TYR A 101 17.63 3.09 1.86
CA TYR A 101 17.89 4.51 1.62
C TYR A 101 18.39 5.17 2.90
N SER A 102 18.94 6.38 2.76
CA SER A 102 19.44 7.15 3.88
C SER A 102 18.77 8.51 4.01
N VAL A 103 18.47 8.89 5.25
CA VAL A 103 18.00 10.23 5.64
C VAL A 103 18.85 10.68 6.83
N ASP A 104 19.48 11.85 6.75
CA ASP A 104 20.32 12.41 7.83
C ASP A 104 21.31 11.40 8.44
N ASN A 105 22.04 10.68 7.58
CA ASN A 105 23.01 9.63 7.92
C ASN A 105 22.42 8.38 8.63
N HIS A 106 21.09 8.25 8.70
CA HIS A 106 20.42 7.04 9.19
C HIS A 106 19.95 6.19 8.02
N PHE A 107 20.22 4.89 8.07
CA PHE A 107 19.77 3.93 7.07
C PHE A 107 18.40 3.37 7.43
N PHE A 108 17.55 3.29 6.43
CA PHE A 108 16.21 2.72 6.51
C PHE A 108 16.11 1.57 5.52
N VAL A 109 15.49 0.48 5.97
CA VAL A 109 15.16 -0.67 5.13
C VAL A 109 13.65 -0.74 5.08
N HIS A 110 13.09 -0.72 3.88
CA HIS A 110 11.65 -0.81 3.69
C HIS A 110 11.33 -1.83 2.60
N SER A 111 10.14 -2.40 2.66
CA SER A 111 9.64 -3.34 1.66
C SER A 111 8.14 -3.19 1.50
N TYR A 112 7.67 -3.28 0.27
CA TYR A 112 6.24 -3.33 -0.02
C TYR A 112 5.97 -4.32 -1.16
N GLY A 113 4.77 -4.92 -1.12
CA GLY A 113 4.20 -5.61 -2.26
C GLY A 113 3.46 -4.63 -3.15
N GLU A 114 3.26 -5.02 -4.41
CA GLU A 114 2.41 -4.31 -5.35
C GLU A 114 1.05 -4.06 -4.70
N ASN A 115 0.60 -2.81 -4.79
CA ASN A 115 -0.60 -2.38 -4.12
C ASN A 115 -1.32 -1.34 -4.98
N TYR A 116 -2.47 -0.90 -4.51
CA TYR A 116 -3.31 0.03 -5.26
C TYR A 116 -2.59 1.35 -5.62
N TYR A 117 -1.61 1.78 -4.83
CA TYR A 117 -0.97 3.09 -4.97
C TYR A 117 0.30 3.07 -5.82
N VAL A 118 1.03 1.96 -5.82
CA VAL A 118 2.32 1.82 -6.50
C VAL A 118 2.38 0.48 -7.22
N ASP A 119 2.60 0.54 -8.53
CA ASP A 119 2.75 -0.63 -9.39
C ASP A 119 4.21 -1.10 -9.36
N ILE A 120 4.41 -2.42 -9.37
CA ILE A 120 5.74 -3.03 -9.46
C ILE A 120 5.80 -3.80 -10.78
N PRO A 121 6.55 -3.34 -11.79
CA PRO A 121 6.50 -3.91 -13.13
C PRO A 121 6.98 -5.37 -13.16
N ASN A 122 6.42 -6.17 -14.06
CA ASN A 122 6.89 -7.56 -14.26
C ASN A 122 8.31 -7.58 -14.84
N ASP A 123 8.65 -6.59 -15.65
CA ASP A 123 10.00 -6.41 -16.17
C ASP A 123 10.89 -5.86 -15.06
N LYS A 124 11.89 -6.66 -14.69
CA LYS A 124 12.81 -6.33 -13.61
C LYS A 124 13.63 -5.08 -13.98
N PRO A 125 13.62 -4.03 -13.15
CA PRO A 125 14.43 -2.83 -13.37
C PRO A 125 15.92 -3.10 -13.11
N ASP A 126 16.79 -2.17 -13.52
CA ASP A 126 18.21 -2.24 -13.23
C ASP A 126 18.45 -2.04 -11.72
N LEU A 127 18.85 -3.09 -11.01
CA LEU A 127 19.06 -3.00 -9.56
C LEU A 127 20.41 -2.37 -9.18
N SER A 128 21.29 -2.10 -10.17
CA SER A 128 22.61 -1.53 -9.93
C SER A 128 22.60 0.00 -9.82
N ILE A 129 21.50 0.64 -10.23
CA ILE A 129 21.33 2.09 -10.16
C ILE A 129 20.50 2.50 -8.94
N LEU A 130 20.59 3.78 -8.59
CA LEU A 130 19.75 4.37 -7.56
C LEU A 130 18.41 4.80 -8.16
N TYR A 131 17.38 4.80 -7.33
CA TYR A 131 16.07 5.33 -7.66
C TYR A 131 15.66 6.40 -6.66
N LEU A 132 14.74 7.26 -7.09
CA LEU A 132 14.12 8.25 -6.22
C LEU A 132 13.31 7.55 -5.14
N VAL A 133 13.47 7.99 -3.90
CA VAL A 133 12.66 7.56 -2.76
C VAL A 133 11.90 8.75 -2.25
N ILE A 134 10.57 8.61 -2.16
CA ILE A 134 9.68 9.54 -1.49
C ILE A 134 9.37 9.02 -0.09
N TYR A 135 9.50 9.86 0.92
CA TYR A 135 9.25 9.48 2.31
C TYR A 135 8.55 10.59 3.08
N GLU A 136 7.75 10.22 4.08
CA GLU A 136 7.11 11.17 4.98
C GLU A 136 8.16 11.83 5.89
N LYS A 137 8.20 13.16 5.92
CA LYS A 137 9.19 13.95 6.65
C LYS A 137 9.21 13.66 8.15
N THR A 138 8.04 13.43 8.75
CA THR A 138 7.87 13.14 10.18
C THR A 138 8.08 11.67 10.54
N ASN A 139 8.00 10.78 9.55
CA ASN A 139 8.15 9.35 9.75
C ASN A 139 8.79 8.72 8.50
N PRO A 140 10.14 8.74 8.39
CA PRO A 140 10.81 8.25 7.20
C PRO A 140 10.45 6.82 6.83
N LYS A 141 10.04 5.96 7.79
CA LYS A 141 9.61 4.58 7.53
C LYS A 141 8.41 4.48 6.58
N ASN A 142 7.55 5.50 6.54
CA ASN A 142 6.49 5.62 5.54
C ASN A 142 7.12 6.15 4.25
N SER A 143 7.41 5.26 3.31
CA SER A 143 8.19 5.58 2.11
C SER A 143 7.89 4.65 0.94
N PHE A 144 8.16 5.16 -0.26
CA PHE A 144 8.13 4.39 -1.51
C PHE A 144 9.37 4.69 -2.34
N ILE A 145 9.98 3.64 -2.89
CA ILE A 145 10.95 3.76 -3.97
C ILE A 145 10.19 3.82 -5.30
N LEU A 146 10.54 4.77 -6.16
CA LEU A 146 9.82 5.10 -7.37
C LEU A 146 10.59 4.60 -8.60
N LEU A 147 10.16 3.47 -9.14
CA LEU A 147 10.91 2.72 -10.17
C LEU A 147 10.94 3.41 -11.55
N ASN A 148 10.04 4.36 -11.78
CA ASN A 148 10.03 5.24 -12.95
C ASN A 148 10.99 6.44 -12.85
N TYR A 149 11.66 6.63 -11.70
CA TYR A 149 12.55 7.76 -11.45
C TYR A 149 13.99 7.28 -11.13
N PRO A 150 14.74 6.76 -12.12
CA PRO A 150 16.14 6.39 -11.93
C PRO A 150 17.02 7.63 -11.69
N VAL A 151 17.99 7.53 -10.77
CA VAL A 151 18.89 8.62 -10.40
C VAL A 151 20.32 8.19 -10.73
N ASN A 152 20.84 8.68 -11.87
CA ASN A 152 22.20 8.37 -12.33
C ASN A 152 23.21 9.45 -11.92
N SER A 153 22.73 10.63 -11.52
CA SER A 153 23.54 11.77 -11.15
C SER A 153 22.85 12.63 -10.10
N SER A 154 23.62 13.49 -9.42
CA SER A 154 23.05 14.49 -8.51
C SER A 154 22.10 15.47 -9.21
N GLN A 155 22.33 15.73 -10.50
CA GLN A 155 21.47 16.61 -11.31
C GLN A 155 20.08 16.01 -11.52
N ASP A 156 19.97 14.68 -11.64
CA ASP A 156 18.67 14.01 -11.74
C ASP A 156 17.85 14.20 -10.46
N LEU A 157 18.49 14.10 -9.29
CA LEU A 157 17.82 14.30 -8.01
C LEU A 157 17.29 15.74 -7.87
N GLU A 158 18.08 16.75 -8.22
CA GLU A 158 17.62 18.15 -8.17
C GLU A 158 16.48 18.39 -9.18
N ARG A 159 16.56 17.83 -10.39
CA ARG A 159 15.45 17.89 -11.36
C ARG A 159 14.17 17.28 -10.80
N TYR A 160 14.27 16.15 -10.08
CA TYR A 160 13.11 15.52 -9.47
C TYR A 160 12.56 16.30 -8.26
N LYS A 161 13.43 16.95 -7.47
CA LYS A 161 12.97 17.88 -6.42
C LYS A 161 12.17 19.04 -7.00
N ASP A 162 12.61 19.59 -8.13
CA ASP A 162 11.87 20.64 -8.82
C ASP A 162 10.53 20.13 -9.38
N LEU A 163 10.52 18.94 -9.98
CA LEU A 163 9.29 18.32 -10.52
C LEU A 163 8.24 18.05 -9.44
N PHE A 164 8.66 17.60 -8.26
CA PHE A 164 7.76 17.26 -7.15
C PHE A 164 7.39 18.48 -6.29
N LYS A 165 7.97 19.66 -6.54
CA LYS A 165 7.83 20.84 -5.68
C LYS A 165 6.38 21.25 -5.42
N ASP A 166 5.56 21.22 -6.46
CA ASP A 166 4.17 21.71 -6.40
C ASP A 166 3.15 20.57 -6.19
N LYS A 167 3.41 19.39 -6.77
CA LYS A 167 2.54 18.21 -6.69
C LYS A 167 3.35 16.94 -6.94
N ILE A 168 2.99 15.85 -6.28
CA ILE A 168 3.50 14.52 -6.61
C ILE A 168 2.95 14.09 -7.99
N PRO A 169 3.81 13.76 -8.96
CA PRO A 169 3.38 13.24 -10.26
C PRO A 169 2.46 12.01 -10.14
N GLU A 170 1.50 11.90 -11.08
CA GLU A 170 0.49 10.82 -11.05
C GLU A 170 1.07 9.44 -11.35
N ASP A 171 2.19 9.39 -12.06
CA ASP A 171 2.94 8.18 -12.34
C ASP A 171 3.86 7.76 -11.18
N ALA A 172 4.10 8.63 -10.18
CA ALA A 172 4.88 8.28 -9.00
C ALA A 172 4.04 7.50 -7.97
N ILE A 173 2.86 8.03 -7.64
CA ILE A 173 1.90 7.40 -6.73
C ILE A 173 0.51 7.70 -7.29
N LYS A 174 -0.34 6.68 -7.44
CA LYS A 174 -1.70 6.88 -7.96
C LYS A 174 -2.47 7.88 -7.10
N GLN A 175 -3.01 8.90 -7.77
CA GLN A 175 -3.77 9.99 -7.19
C GLN A 175 -5.26 9.69 -7.40
N ASN A 176 -5.89 8.99 -6.46
CA ASN A 176 -7.35 8.94 -6.41
C ASN A 176 -7.90 10.24 -5.88
#